data_AF-A0A380K5I6-F1
#
_entry.id   AF-A0A380K5I6-F1
#
_cell.length_a   1.000
_cell.length_b   1.000
_cell.length_c   1.000
_cell.angle_alpha   90.00
_cell.angle_beta   90.00
_cell.angle_gamma   90.00
#
_symmetry.space_group_name_H-M   'P 1'
#
loop_
_entity.id
_entity.type
_entity.pdbx_description
1 polymer ?
#
loop_
_entity_poly.entity_id
_entity_poly.type
_entity_poly.pdbx_seq_one_letter_code
_entity_poly.pdbx_strand_id
1 'polypeptide(L)'
;METLEDFYGRRLPKERVPDVFVQQAETMPAFKKQGNSDICLRCGQKVDKATVLPTGNFYCRTCMVFGRLTSTSQLCYFPQAAFPKTQCLKWLGQLTPFQKEVSDGLVDGIAKGQNMLVHAVTGAGKTEMIYQAIASVIDKGGAVCVASPRVDVCIELDKRLRRDFSCPISLLHGESEAYQRSPLVIATTHQLMTFYRAFDLLIIDEVDAFPFVDNPSLYHAAKHAVTSDGVTVYLTATSTNALEKMVKKGELQKLHLARRFHANPLVVPKPIWQENVLKNMAKQRLPRTLHHHIKKQRQTAFPLLLFYPNIKEGQQFAKCLERHFPDEKIGFVSSRTENRLELVEAFRKQEITMLVSTTILERGVTFPCLDVFVIEAHHRLYTRSALVQIAGRVGRSMERPTGELLFFHAGLTKAIKQSIEEIKDMNKKGGF
;
A
#
# COMPACT_ATOMS: atom_id res chain seq x y z
N MET A 1 3.22 -25.63 0.75
CA MET A 1 3.94 -26.14 -0.43
C MET A 1 3.98 -27.63 -0.29
N GLU A 2 3.04 -28.29 -0.92
CA GLU A 2 2.84 -29.74 -0.80
C GLU A 2 3.13 -30.45 -2.12
N THR A 3 3.08 -29.70 -3.23
CA THR A 3 3.29 -30.23 -4.59
C THR A 3 4.42 -29.48 -5.31
N LEU A 4 4.98 -30.09 -6.35
CA LEU A 4 5.98 -29.46 -7.23
C LEU A 4 5.44 -28.15 -7.83
N GLU A 5 4.16 -28.10 -8.17
CA GLU A 5 3.54 -26.93 -8.79
C GLU A 5 3.65 -25.68 -7.93
N ASP A 6 3.58 -25.81 -6.60
CA ASP A 6 3.71 -24.68 -5.67
C ASP A 6 5.09 -23.99 -5.74
N PHE A 7 6.08 -24.60 -6.41
CA PHE A 7 7.40 -24.02 -6.59
C PHE A 7 7.54 -23.22 -7.88
N TYR A 8 6.66 -23.37 -8.89
CA TYR A 8 6.78 -22.63 -10.14
C TYR A 8 6.76 -21.11 -9.95
N GLY A 9 7.69 -20.42 -10.62
CA GLY A 9 7.95 -18.99 -10.47
C GLY A 9 8.64 -18.61 -9.14
N ARG A 10 8.88 -19.56 -8.23
CA ARG A 10 9.53 -19.29 -6.94
C ARG A 10 11.05 -19.41 -7.07
N ARG A 11 11.75 -18.56 -6.31
CA ARG A 11 13.20 -18.65 -6.10
C ARG A 11 13.50 -18.70 -4.61
N LEU A 12 13.86 -19.88 -4.12
CA LEU A 12 13.98 -20.19 -2.70
C LEU A 12 15.40 -20.65 -2.36
N PRO A 13 15.87 -20.48 -1.11
CA PRO A 13 17.06 -21.19 -0.65
C PRO A 13 16.88 -22.70 -0.83
N LYS A 14 17.94 -23.42 -1.22
CA LYS A 14 17.92 -24.88 -1.39
C LYS A 14 17.40 -25.59 -0.14
N GLU A 15 17.70 -25.08 1.05
CA GLU A 15 17.28 -25.64 2.35
C GLU A 15 15.76 -25.54 2.60
N ARG A 16 15.03 -24.76 1.78
CA ARG A 16 13.57 -24.63 1.84
C ARG A 16 12.85 -25.40 0.73
N VAL A 17 13.59 -26.16 -0.07
CA VAL A 17 13.04 -26.99 -1.15
C VAL A 17 13.24 -28.45 -0.76
N PRO A 18 12.19 -29.29 -0.76
CA PRO A 18 12.32 -30.73 -0.53
C PRO A 18 13.31 -31.35 -1.52
N ASP A 19 14.18 -32.25 -1.05
CA ASP A 19 15.26 -32.84 -1.87
C ASP A 19 14.76 -33.50 -3.17
N VAL A 20 13.56 -34.08 -3.12
CA VAL A 20 12.87 -34.69 -4.27
C VAL A 20 12.61 -33.72 -5.43
N PHE A 21 12.49 -32.42 -5.15
CA PHE A 21 12.24 -31.39 -6.15
C PHE A 21 13.48 -30.59 -6.54
N VAL A 22 14.57 -30.66 -5.75
CA VAL A 22 15.81 -29.90 -6.03
C VAL A 22 16.40 -30.27 -7.39
N GLN A 23 16.33 -31.53 -7.80
CA GLN A 23 16.85 -31.98 -9.10
C GLN A 23 16.10 -31.39 -10.31
N GLN A 24 14.88 -30.90 -10.08
CA GLN A 24 14.03 -30.29 -11.11
C GLN A 24 14.15 -28.77 -11.13
N ALA A 25 14.95 -28.19 -10.24
CA ALA A 25 15.17 -26.75 -10.13
C ALA A 25 16.43 -26.32 -10.89
N GLU A 26 16.35 -25.15 -11.51
CA GLU A 26 17.55 -24.40 -11.90
C GLU A 26 18.25 -23.90 -10.63
N THR A 27 19.53 -24.21 -10.48
CA THR A 27 20.31 -23.76 -9.31
C THR A 27 21.22 -22.59 -9.68
N MET A 28 21.28 -21.60 -8.80
CA MET A 28 22.14 -20.43 -8.96
C MET A 28 22.76 -20.02 -7.62
N PRO A 29 23.95 -19.40 -7.61
CA PRO A 29 24.54 -18.91 -6.37
C PRO A 29 23.67 -17.81 -5.75
N ALA A 30 23.63 -17.73 -4.41
CA ALA A 30 22.92 -16.65 -3.73
C ALA A 30 23.55 -15.27 -3.94
N PHE A 31 24.84 -15.22 -4.28
CA PHE A 31 25.63 -13.99 -4.41
C PHE A 31 26.36 -13.94 -5.74
N LYS A 32 26.46 -12.74 -6.32
CA LYS A 32 27.26 -12.46 -7.52
C LYS A 32 28.24 -11.33 -7.25
N LYS A 33 29.50 -11.52 -7.65
CA LYS A 33 30.54 -10.50 -7.54
C LYS A 33 30.28 -9.36 -8.55
N GLN A 34 30.25 -8.12 -8.08
CA GLN A 34 30.17 -6.92 -8.91
C GLN A 34 31.25 -5.93 -8.45
N GLY A 35 32.36 -5.88 -9.20
CA GLY A 35 33.55 -5.15 -8.78
C GLY A 35 34.14 -5.72 -7.48
N ASN A 36 34.36 -4.86 -6.48
CA ASN A 36 34.87 -5.25 -5.17
C ASN A 36 33.79 -5.70 -4.17
N SER A 37 32.51 -5.61 -4.54
CA SER A 37 31.38 -5.96 -3.67
C SER A 37 30.68 -7.23 -4.15
N ASP A 38 30.12 -7.97 -3.21
CA ASP A 38 29.23 -9.10 -3.50
C ASP A 38 27.77 -8.61 -3.39
N ILE A 39 26.94 -8.97 -4.37
CA ILE A 39 25.54 -8.57 -4.41
C ILE A 39 24.66 -9.78 -4.17
N CYS A 40 23.72 -9.64 -3.24
CA CYS A 40 22.70 -10.64 -2.99
C CYS A 40 21.75 -10.72 -4.18
N LEU A 41 21.67 -11.88 -4.85
CA LEU A 41 20.78 -12.04 -6.00
C LEU A 41 19.30 -12.03 -5.62
N ARG A 42 18.96 -12.23 -4.34
CA ARG A 42 17.58 -12.10 -3.85
C ARG A 42 17.11 -10.65 -3.78
N CYS A 43 17.79 -9.82 -2.98
CA CYS A 43 17.36 -8.45 -2.70
C CYS A 43 18.12 -7.36 -3.45
N GLY A 44 19.18 -7.70 -4.20
CA GLY A 44 19.99 -6.74 -4.95
C GLY A 44 20.92 -5.87 -4.09
N GLN A 45 20.99 -6.09 -2.77
CA GLN A 45 21.85 -5.31 -1.89
C GLN A 45 23.30 -5.78 -1.95
N LYS A 46 24.22 -4.82 -1.86
CA LYS A 46 25.64 -5.07 -1.61
C LYS A 46 25.79 -5.63 -0.20
N VAL A 47 26.57 -6.70 -0.08
CA VAL A 47 26.87 -7.31 1.20
C VAL A 47 28.07 -6.61 1.82
N ASP A 48 27.91 -6.24 3.08
CA ASP A 48 29.02 -5.83 3.92
C ASP A 48 29.82 -7.06 4.36
N LYS A 49 31.08 -7.13 3.94
CA LYS A 49 32.00 -8.23 4.28
C LYS A 49 32.41 -8.27 5.74
N ALA A 50 32.11 -7.23 6.53
CA ALA A 50 32.20 -7.30 7.99
C ALA A 50 31.09 -8.15 8.61
N THR A 51 30.00 -8.41 7.88
CA THR A 51 28.90 -9.25 8.35
C THR A 51 29.18 -10.72 8.07
N VAL A 52 29.99 -11.34 8.93
CA VAL A 52 30.39 -12.76 8.85
C VAL A 52 29.78 -13.60 9.96
N LEU A 53 29.52 -14.87 9.66
CA LEU A 53 29.22 -15.88 10.66
C LEU A 53 30.50 -16.41 11.31
N PRO A 54 30.44 -17.07 12.48
CA PRO A 54 31.59 -17.76 13.07
C PRO A 54 32.25 -18.79 12.13
N THR A 55 31.50 -19.31 11.14
CA THR A 55 32.01 -20.20 10.10
C THR A 55 32.85 -19.49 9.02
N GLY A 56 33.06 -18.17 9.13
CA GLY A 56 33.77 -17.35 8.14
C GLY A 56 32.94 -16.93 6.92
N ASN A 57 31.74 -17.47 6.76
CA ASN A 57 30.85 -17.13 5.64
C ASN A 57 30.14 -15.80 5.88
N PHE A 58 30.18 -14.90 4.90
CA PHE A 58 29.36 -13.69 4.95
C PHE A 58 27.90 -13.99 4.65
N TYR A 59 26.97 -13.13 5.10
CA TYR A 59 25.54 -13.31 4.84
C TYR A 59 24.79 -12.00 4.57
N CYS A 60 23.63 -12.11 3.90
CA CYS A 60 22.78 -10.95 3.64
C CYS A 60 21.86 -10.64 4.82
N ARG A 61 22.05 -9.47 5.46
CA ARG A 61 21.18 -9.01 6.57
C ARG A 61 19.76 -8.66 6.11
N THR A 62 19.61 -8.11 4.90
CA THR A 62 18.30 -7.68 4.37
C THR A 62 17.34 -8.85 4.16
N CYS A 63 17.86 -10.03 3.83
CA CYS A 63 17.05 -11.20 3.47
C CYS A 63 16.72 -12.12 4.66
N MET A 64 17.16 -11.81 5.89
CA MET A 64 17.09 -12.73 7.02
C MET A 64 15.68 -13.30 7.26
N VAL A 65 14.65 -12.45 7.17
CA VAL A 65 13.24 -12.84 7.36
C VAL A 65 12.78 -13.87 6.32
N PHE A 66 13.36 -13.84 5.11
CA PHE A 66 13.04 -14.77 4.02
C PHE A 66 13.95 -16.02 4.00
N GLY A 67 14.69 -16.26 5.08
CA GLY A 67 15.72 -17.29 5.17
C GLY A 67 17.09 -16.69 4.85
N ARG A 68 18.02 -16.84 5.79
CA ARG A 68 19.39 -16.33 5.69
C ARG A 68 20.08 -16.93 4.47
N LEU A 69 20.68 -16.07 3.65
CA LEU A 69 21.57 -16.46 2.55
C LEU A 69 23.00 -16.19 2.96
N THR A 70 23.87 -17.19 2.83
CA THR A 70 25.31 -17.12 3.07
C THR A 70 26.09 -17.19 1.75
N SER A 71 27.37 -16.83 1.76
CA SER A 71 28.28 -16.94 0.61
C SER A 71 28.28 -18.31 -0.07
N THR A 72 27.88 -19.36 0.64
CA THR A 72 27.75 -20.75 0.15
C THR A 72 26.33 -21.17 -0.22
N SER A 73 25.31 -20.36 0.08
CA SER A 73 23.91 -20.69 -0.22
C SER A 73 23.68 -20.77 -1.73
N GLN A 74 22.87 -21.75 -2.12
CA GLN A 74 22.30 -21.86 -3.47
C GLN A 74 20.81 -21.50 -3.44
N LEU A 75 20.36 -20.87 -4.52
CA LEU A 75 18.96 -20.61 -4.78
C LEU A 75 18.46 -21.60 -5.83
N CYS A 76 17.34 -22.24 -5.54
CA CYS A 76 16.58 -23.08 -6.46
C CYS A 76 15.48 -22.23 -7.09
N TYR A 77 15.43 -22.20 -8.41
CA TYR A 77 14.42 -21.55 -9.22
C TYR A 77 13.68 -22.58 -10.06
N PHE A 78 12.36 -22.50 -10.08
CA PHE A 78 11.53 -23.32 -10.94
C PHE A 78 10.85 -22.41 -11.96
N PRO A 79 11.13 -22.60 -13.26
CA PRO A 79 10.49 -21.83 -14.31
C PRO A 79 8.97 -21.78 -14.17
N GLN A 80 8.38 -20.61 -14.37
CA GLN A 80 6.93 -20.49 -14.34
C GLN A 80 6.30 -21.31 -15.47
N ALA A 81 5.23 -22.01 -15.14
CA ALA A 81 4.40 -22.72 -16.11
C ALA A 81 3.13 -21.92 -16.41
N ALA A 82 2.61 -22.05 -17.62
CA ALA A 82 1.33 -21.45 -18.00
C ALA A 82 0.17 -22.04 -17.18
N PHE A 83 -0.88 -21.24 -16.98
CA PHE A 83 -2.14 -21.66 -16.41
C PHE A 83 -3.14 -22.04 -17.51
N PRO A 84 -4.15 -22.86 -17.21
CA PRO A 84 -5.27 -23.09 -18.11
C PRO A 84 -5.98 -21.76 -18.44
N LYS A 85 -6.28 -21.56 -19.73
CA LYS A 85 -7.07 -20.41 -20.18
C LYS A 85 -8.48 -20.50 -19.59
N THR A 86 -8.98 -19.37 -19.12
CA THR A 86 -10.29 -19.27 -18.48
C THR A 86 -10.89 -17.90 -18.77
N GLN A 87 -12.17 -17.68 -18.43
CA GLN A 87 -12.75 -16.35 -18.36
C GLN A 87 -12.91 -16.00 -16.88
N CYS A 88 -11.93 -15.26 -16.35
CA CYS A 88 -11.82 -15.11 -14.90
C CYS A 88 -12.68 -13.99 -14.31
N LEU A 89 -13.01 -12.95 -15.07
CA LEU A 89 -13.70 -11.78 -14.54
C LEU A 89 -15.21 -12.00 -14.40
N LYS A 90 -15.74 -11.86 -13.17
CA LYS A 90 -17.16 -11.95 -12.81
C LYS A 90 -17.81 -10.61 -12.48
N TRP A 91 -17.03 -9.53 -12.43
CA TRP A 91 -17.51 -8.22 -12.01
C TRP A 91 -18.56 -7.66 -12.98
N LEU A 92 -19.75 -7.35 -12.44
CA LEU A 92 -20.89 -6.81 -13.19
C LEU A 92 -21.03 -5.28 -13.10
N GLY A 93 -20.08 -4.60 -12.44
CA GLY A 93 -20.11 -3.15 -12.32
C GLY A 93 -19.76 -2.44 -13.63
N GLN A 94 -20.04 -1.14 -13.69
CA GLN A 94 -19.74 -0.31 -14.84
C GLN A 94 -18.68 0.73 -14.47
N LEU A 95 -17.62 0.81 -15.27
CA LEU A 95 -16.63 1.89 -15.16
C LEU A 95 -17.23 3.20 -15.68
N THR A 96 -16.93 4.30 -14.99
CA THR A 96 -17.15 5.64 -15.56
C THR A 96 -16.32 5.82 -16.84
N PRO A 97 -16.69 6.73 -17.75
CA PRO A 97 -15.92 6.97 -18.98
C PRO A 97 -14.42 7.25 -18.73
N PHE A 98 -14.10 8.04 -17.70
CA PHE A 98 -12.71 8.34 -17.33
C PHE A 98 -11.96 7.15 -16.73
N GLN A 99 -12.64 6.30 -15.95
CA GLN A 99 -12.04 5.05 -15.48
C GLN A 99 -11.81 4.07 -16.63
N LYS A 100 -12.74 4.03 -17.59
CA LYS A 100 -12.64 3.20 -18.77
C LYS A 100 -11.45 3.61 -19.64
N GLU A 101 -11.23 4.90 -19.86
CA GLU A 101 -10.04 5.40 -20.58
C GLU A 101 -8.72 4.90 -19.95
N VAL A 102 -8.62 4.93 -18.61
CA VAL A 102 -7.45 4.38 -17.91
C VAL A 102 -7.39 2.86 -18.03
N SER A 103 -8.51 2.16 -17.91
CA SER A 103 -8.57 0.70 -18.02
C SER A 103 -8.18 0.21 -19.42
N ASP A 104 -8.71 0.85 -20.46
CA ASP A 104 -8.37 0.58 -21.85
C ASP A 104 -6.89 0.90 -22.11
N GLY A 105 -6.39 2.03 -21.60
CA GLY A 105 -4.97 2.39 -21.67
C GLY A 105 -4.04 1.38 -20.97
N LEU A 106 -4.48 0.76 -19.86
CA LEU A 106 -3.74 -0.31 -19.20
C LEU A 106 -3.67 -1.57 -20.06
N VAL A 107 -4.79 -1.99 -20.66
CA VAL A 107 -4.85 -3.16 -21.55
C VAL A 107 -3.96 -2.94 -22.77
N ASP A 108 -4.02 -1.76 -23.39
CA ASP A 108 -3.19 -1.40 -24.53
C ASP A 108 -1.69 -1.38 -24.18
N GLY A 109 -1.33 -0.80 -23.03
CA GLY A 109 0.05 -0.76 -22.56
C GLY A 109 0.60 -2.17 -22.26
N ILE A 110 -0.23 -3.05 -21.68
CA ILE A 110 0.12 -4.46 -21.47
C ILE A 110 0.38 -5.16 -22.81
N ALA A 111 -0.50 -4.98 -23.79
CA ALA A 111 -0.33 -5.57 -25.13
C ALA A 111 0.96 -5.10 -25.82
N LYS A 112 1.45 -3.91 -25.50
CA LYS A 112 2.70 -3.34 -26.04
C LYS A 112 3.94 -3.64 -25.19
N GLY A 113 3.82 -4.34 -24.06
CA GLY A 113 4.94 -4.59 -23.15
C GLY A 113 5.44 -3.32 -22.43
N GLN A 114 4.58 -2.31 -22.25
CA GLN A 114 4.95 -1.01 -21.70
C GLN A 114 4.64 -0.91 -20.21
N ASN A 115 5.66 -0.59 -19.41
CA ASN A 115 5.48 -0.29 -17.99
C ASN A 115 4.71 1.02 -17.80
N MET A 116 3.84 1.07 -16.79
CA MET A 116 2.89 2.17 -16.63
C MET A 116 2.85 2.71 -15.20
N LEU A 117 2.48 3.98 -15.09
CA LEU A 117 2.14 4.65 -13.84
C LEU A 117 0.70 5.15 -13.92
N VAL A 118 -0.18 4.62 -13.08
CA VAL A 118 -1.53 5.15 -12.87
C VAL A 118 -1.50 6.11 -11.69
N HIS A 119 -1.62 7.40 -11.98
CA HIS A 119 -1.80 8.43 -10.97
C HIS A 119 -3.28 8.78 -10.86
N ALA A 120 -3.94 8.26 -9.83
CA ALA A 120 -5.37 8.40 -9.64
C ALA A 120 -5.73 8.81 -8.21
N VAL A 121 -6.58 9.84 -8.09
CA VAL A 121 -6.97 10.40 -6.80
C VAL A 121 -7.60 9.35 -5.86
N THR A 122 -7.55 9.60 -4.56
CA THR A 122 -8.22 8.75 -3.57
C THR A 122 -9.72 8.69 -3.85
N GLY A 123 -10.30 7.49 -3.87
CA GLY A 123 -11.71 7.31 -4.25
C GLY A 123 -11.97 7.40 -5.76
N ALA A 124 -10.95 7.22 -6.60
CA ALA A 124 -11.14 7.12 -8.06
C ALA A 124 -11.52 5.70 -8.54
N GLY A 125 -11.63 4.70 -7.66
CA GLY A 125 -11.87 3.30 -8.06
C GLY A 125 -10.67 2.63 -8.72
N LYS A 126 -9.47 2.80 -8.14
CA LYS A 126 -8.21 2.21 -8.65
C LYS A 126 -8.29 0.70 -8.88
N THR A 127 -8.96 0.01 -7.97
CA THR A 127 -9.11 -1.45 -8.03
C THR A 127 -9.96 -1.88 -9.22
N GLU A 128 -11.10 -1.22 -9.47
CA GLU A 128 -11.96 -1.54 -10.61
C GLU A 128 -11.28 -1.26 -11.96
N MET A 129 -10.44 -0.22 -12.04
CA MET A 129 -9.71 0.12 -13.27
C MET A 129 -8.74 -0.98 -13.73
N ILE A 130 -8.17 -1.76 -12.80
CA ILE A 130 -7.21 -2.82 -13.12
C ILE A 130 -7.88 -4.16 -13.45
N TYR A 131 -9.20 -4.30 -13.32
CA TYR A 131 -9.87 -5.60 -13.50
C TYR A 131 -9.72 -6.15 -14.91
N GLN A 132 -9.93 -5.32 -15.93
CA GLN A 132 -9.73 -5.73 -17.33
C GLN A 132 -8.27 -6.04 -17.64
N ALA A 133 -7.33 -5.28 -17.07
CA ALA A 133 -5.91 -5.54 -17.20
C ALA A 133 -5.52 -6.92 -16.64
N ILE A 134 -5.99 -7.25 -15.43
CA ILE A 134 -5.78 -8.57 -14.79
C ILE A 134 -6.40 -9.68 -15.66
N ALA A 135 -7.66 -9.52 -16.07
CA ALA A 135 -8.37 -10.51 -16.88
C ALA A 135 -7.67 -10.77 -18.22
N SER A 136 -7.21 -9.71 -18.89
CA SER A 136 -6.54 -9.81 -20.20
C SER A 136 -5.27 -10.69 -20.20
N VAL A 137 -4.65 -10.89 -19.03
CA VAL A 137 -3.46 -11.73 -18.84
C VAL A 137 -3.83 -13.13 -18.38
N ILE A 138 -4.69 -13.25 -17.36
CA ILE A 138 -5.12 -14.55 -16.83
C ILE A 138 -5.87 -15.36 -17.89
N ASP A 139 -6.72 -14.71 -18.69
CA ASP A 139 -7.53 -15.40 -19.70
C ASP A 139 -6.67 -15.98 -20.83
N LYS A 140 -5.42 -15.50 -20.98
CA LYS A 140 -4.40 -16.05 -21.90
C LYS A 140 -3.54 -17.16 -21.27
N GLY A 141 -3.74 -17.47 -19.99
CA GLY A 141 -2.96 -18.44 -19.22
C GLY A 141 -1.74 -17.84 -18.51
N GLY A 142 -1.65 -16.50 -18.44
CA GLY A 142 -0.58 -15.79 -17.76
C GLY A 142 -0.78 -15.68 -16.25
N ALA A 143 0.27 -15.26 -15.55
CA ALA A 143 0.29 -15.08 -14.11
C ALA A 143 0.32 -13.60 -13.71
N VAL A 144 -0.52 -13.21 -12.75
CA VAL A 144 -0.66 -11.83 -12.29
C VAL A 144 -0.36 -11.72 -10.80
N CYS A 145 0.37 -10.68 -10.42
CA CYS A 145 0.54 -10.30 -9.02
C CYS A 145 0.02 -8.89 -8.74
N VAL A 146 -0.79 -8.73 -7.70
CA VAL A 146 -1.17 -7.43 -7.13
C VAL A 146 -0.47 -7.29 -5.78
N ALA A 147 0.56 -6.44 -5.74
CA ALA A 147 1.38 -6.22 -4.56
C ALA A 147 1.05 -4.90 -3.86
N SER A 148 1.12 -4.87 -2.53
CA SER A 148 1.02 -3.63 -1.73
C SER A 148 2.00 -3.64 -0.56
N PRO A 149 2.56 -2.51 -0.12
CA PRO A 149 3.45 -2.47 1.05
C PRO A 149 2.72 -2.76 2.37
N ARG A 150 1.39 -2.67 2.42
CA ARG A 150 0.59 -2.80 3.64
C ARG A 150 -0.21 -4.09 3.64
N VAL A 151 -0.20 -4.81 4.77
CA VAL A 151 -0.97 -6.05 4.96
C VAL A 151 -2.47 -5.77 4.89
N ASP A 152 -2.95 -4.70 5.54
CA ASP A 152 -4.39 -4.37 5.58
C ASP A 152 -4.96 -4.12 4.16
N VAL A 153 -4.17 -3.48 3.28
CA VAL A 153 -4.54 -3.30 1.86
C VAL A 153 -4.62 -4.65 1.14
N CYS A 154 -3.67 -5.55 1.36
CA CYS A 154 -3.69 -6.88 0.76
C CYS A 154 -4.95 -7.68 1.17
N ILE A 155 -5.33 -7.60 2.45
CA ILE A 155 -6.54 -8.24 2.97
C ILE A 155 -7.81 -7.62 2.36
N GLU A 156 -7.88 -6.29 2.23
CA GLU A 156 -9.00 -5.61 1.58
C GLU A 156 -9.10 -5.99 0.09
N LEU A 157 -7.97 -6.07 -0.61
CA LEU A 157 -7.90 -6.49 -2.01
C LEU A 157 -8.31 -7.95 -2.21
N ASP A 158 -7.89 -8.86 -1.32
CA ASP A 158 -8.25 -10.28 -1.38
C ASP A 158 -9.75 -10.49 -1.30
N LYS A 159 -10.42 -9.84 -0.33
CA LYS A 159 -11.89 -9.88 -0.21
C LYS A 159 -12.60 -9.41 -1.47
N ARG A 160 -12.11 -8.34 -2.11
CA ARG A 160 -12.71 -7.75 -3.31
C ARG A 160 -12.46 -8.60 -4.55
N LEU A 161 -11.22 -9.05 -4.75
CA LEU A 161 -10.84 -9.84 -5.92
C LEU A 161 -11.45 -11.24 -5.88
N ARG A 162 -11.58 -11.90 -4.71
CA ARG A 162 -12.30 -13.18 -4.60
C ARG A 162 -13.78 -13.09 -4.96
N ARG A 163 -14.41 -11.93 -4.70
CA ARG A 163 -15.80 -11.68 -5.11
C ARG A 163 -15.90 -11.48 -6.62
N ASP A 164 -14.94 -10.75 -7.19
CA ASP A 164 -15.01 -10.23 -8.55
C ASP A 164 -14.32 -11.12 -9.61
N PHE A 165 -13.55 -12.13 -9.18
CA PHE A 165 -12.84 -13.09 -10.04
C PHE A 165 -13.19 -14.54 -9.71
N SER A 166 -13.21 -15.40 -10.73
CA SER A 166 -13.54 -16.83 -10.64
C SER A 166 -12.33 -17.73 -10.43
N CYS A 167 -11.12 -17.23 -10.71
CA CYS A 167 -9.90 -18.00 -10.64
C CYS A 167 -9.40 -18.18 -9.19
N PRO A 168 -8.55 -19.18 -8.92
CA PRO A 168 -7.87 -19.31 -7.64
C PRO A 168 -7.03 -18.06 -7.33
N ILE A 169 -7.03 -17.63 -6.06
CA ILE A 169 -6.28 -16.47 -5.58
C ILE A 169 -5.48 -16.87 -4.34
N SER A 170 -4.20 -16.50 -4.30
CA SER A 170 -3.34 -16.68 -3.12
C SER A 170 -3.01 -15.35 -2.47
N LEU A 171 -3.21 -15.26 -1.15
CA LEU A 171 -2.85 -14.08 -0.34
C LEU A 171 -1.55 -14.36 0.43
N LEU A 172 -0.54 -13.51 0.25
CA LEU A 172 0.79 -13.66 0.83
C LEU A 172 1.22 -12.46 1.68
N HIS A 173 1.34 -12.66 2.99
CA HIS A 173 1.94 -11.72 3.94
C HIS A 173 2.71 -12.48 5.03
N GLY A 174 3.24 -11.79 6.04
CA GLY A 174 4.11 -12.43 7.06
C GLY A 174 3.43 -13.50 7.92
N GLU A 175 2.10 -13.50 7.96
CA GLU A 175 1.25 -14.37 8.79
C GLU A 175 0.23 -15.16 7.95
N SER A 176 0.36 -15.12 6.62
CA SER A 176 -0.57 -15.83 5.74
C SER A 176 -0.26 -17.32 5.71
N GLU A 177 -1.21 -18.10 5.19
CA GLU A 177 -0.97 -19.49 4.82
C GLU A 177 0.18 -19.63 3.81
N ALA A 178 0.68 -20.87 3.70
CA ALA A 178 1.71 -21.20 2.74
C ALA A 178 1.22 -20.94 1.30
N TYR A 179 2.13 -20.52 0.43
CA TYR A 179 1.80 -20.32 -0.98
C TYR A 179 1.30 -21.60 -1.63
N GLN A 180 0.19 -21.45 -2.34
CA GLN A 180 -0.37 -22.39 -3.29
C GLN A 180 -0.29 -21.75 -4.67
N ARG A 181 0.05 -22.51 -5.70
CA ARG A 181 0.15 -21.93 -7.05
C ARG A 181 -1.21 -21.43 -7.54
N SER A 182 -1.28 -20.18 -7.95
CA SER A 182 -2.50 -19.55 -8.48
C SER A 182 -2.20 -18.54 -9.58
N PRO A 183 -3.13 -18.34 -10.54
CA PRO A 183 -2.96 -17.37 -11.61
C PRO A 183 -3.00 -15.91 -11.11
N LEU A 184 -3.60 -15.66 -9.94
CA LEU A 184 -3.67 -14.34 -9.33
C LEU A 184 -3.13 -14.37 -7.89
N VAL A 185 -2.01 -13.70 -7.67
CA VAL A 185 -1.35 -13.60 -6.37
C VAL A 185 -1.51 -12.20 -5.80
N ILE A 186 -2.01 -12.10 -4.57
CA ILE A 186 -2.04 -10.85 -3.81
C ILE A 186 -0.96 -10.93 -2.75
N ALA A 187 -0.05 -9.96 -2.70
CA ALA A 187 1.14 -10.09 -1.88
C ALA A 187 1.57 -8.77 -1.23
N THR A 188 2.18 -8.87 -0.05
CA THR A 188 2.99 -7.74 0.41
C THR A 188 4.22 -7.56 -0.47
N THR A 189 4.68 -6.33 -0.70
CA THR A 189 5.82 -6.06 -1.61
C THR A 189 7.09 -6.83 -1.27
N HIS A 190 7.32 -7.18 0.00
CA HIS A 190 8.49 -7.98 0.37
C HIS A 190 8.39 -9.44 -0.10
N GLN A 191 7.19 -10.01 -0.22
CA GLN A 191 7.00 -11.38 -0.70
C GLN A 191 7.47 -11.57 -2.14
N LEU A 192 7.53 -10.49 -2.93
CA LEU A 192 8.12 -10.47 -4.27
C LEU A 192 9.58 -10.97 -4.28
N MET A 193 10.31 -10.87 -3.16
CA MET A 193 11.68 -11.40 -3.05
C MET A 193 11.77 -12.92 -3.22
N THR A 194 10.65 -13.64 -3.05
CA THR A 194 10.58 -15.10 -3.19
C THR A 194 10.14 -15.54 -4.58
N PHE A 195 9.85 -14.60 -5.48
CA PHE A 195 9.48 -14.85 -6.88
C PHE A 195 10.62 -14.42 -7.81
N TYR A 196 10.73 -15.10 -8.95
CA TYR A 196 11.69 -14.76 -10.00
C TYR A 196 11.06 -15.13 -11.36
N ARG A 197 10.91 -14.16 -12.25
CA ARG A 197 10.27 -14.33 -13.57
C ARG A 197 8.95 -15.12 -13.50
N ALA A 198 8.12 -14.74 -12.54
CA ALA A 198 6.90 -15.46 -12.18
C ALA A 198 5.64 -14.85 -12.75
N PHE A 199 5.63 -13.54 -13.00
CA PHE A 199 4.43 -12.78 -13.34
C PHE A 199 4.57 -12.07 -14.68
N ASP A 200 3.58 -12.25 -15.54
CA ASP A 200 3.43 -11.51 -16.80
C ASP A 200 2.88 -10.10 -16.56
N LEU A 201 2.18 -9.91 -15.45
CA LEU A 201 1.73 -8.60 -14.98
C LEU A 201 1.96 -8.47 -13.47
N LEU A 202 2.72 -7.45 -13.09
CA LEU A 202 2.88 -7.03 -11.70
C LEU A 202 2.25 -5.65 -11.51
N ILE A 203 1.20 -5.59 -10.70
CA ILE A 203 0.59 -4.33 -10.27
C ILE A 203 1.06 -4.04 -8.85
N ILE A 204 1.61 -2.87 -8.60
CA ILE A 204 2.01 -2.44 -7.26
C ILE A 204 1.13 -1.27 -6.84
N ASP A 205 0.27 -1.48 -5.85
CA ASP A 205 -0.55 -0.43 -5.25
C ASP A 205 0.16 0.24 -4.09
N GLU A 206 -0.19 1.50 -3.83
CA GLU A 206 0.38 2.34 -2.78
C GLU A 206 1.93 2.43 -2.83
N VAL A 207 2.50 2.60 -4.03
CA VAL A 207 3.96 2.68 -4.25
C VAL A 207 4.65 3.86 -3.55
N ASP A 208 3.85 4.83 -3.12
CA ASP A 208 4.23 6.00 -2.33
C ASP A 208 4.28 5.71 -0.81
N ALA A 209 3.89 4.52 -0.37
CA ALA A 209 3.95 4.13 1.04
C ALA A 209 5.28 3.45 1.44
N PHE A 210 5.69 3.70 2.67
CA PHE A 210 6.73 2.92 3.34
C PHE A 210 6.24 1.46 3.53
N PRO A 211 7.10 0.44 3.35
CA PRO A 211 8.55 0.52 3.08
C PRO A 211 8.94 0.46 1.61
N PHE A 212 7.99 0.51 0.67
CA PHE A 212 8.27 0.41 -0.76
C PHE A 212 8.90 1.68 -1.31
N VAL A 213 8.37 2.84 -0.92
CA VAL A 213 8.88 4.15 -1.33
C VAL A 213 10.38 4.25 -1.03
N ASP A 214 11.14 4.66 -2.04
CA ASP A 214 12.60 4.86 -1.98
C ASP A 214 13.42 3.64 -1.49
N ASN A 215 12.91 2.40 -1.67
CA ASN A 215 13.62 1.19 -1.27
C ASN A 215 14.17 0.40 -2.48
N PRO A 216 15.47 0.52 -2.80
CA PRO A 216 16.06 -0.14 -3.96
C PRO A 216 15.89 -1.67 -3.97
N SER A 217 15.86 -2.29 -2.78
CA SER A 217 15.71 -3.75 -2.66
C SER A 217 14.33 -4.22 -3.12
N LEU A 218 13.30 -3.44 -2.84
CA LEU A 218 11.93 -3.76 -3.23
C LEU A 218 11.67 -3.46 -4.71
N TYR A 219 12.25 -2.40 -5.25
CA TYR A 219 12.27 -2.18 -6.70
C TYR A 219 13.02 -3.29 -7.44
N HIS A 220 14.13 -3.77 -6.88
CA HIS A 220 14.86 -4.93 -7.42
C HIS A 220 14.00 -6.19 -7.38
N ALA A 221 13.35 -6.48 -6.24
CA ALA A 221 12.46 -7.64 -6.10
C ALA A 221 11.29 -7.58 -7.10
N ALA A 222 10.64 -6.42 -7.23
CA ALA A 222 9.58 -6.20 -8.21
C ALA A 222 10.05 -6.48 -9.64
N LYS A 223 11.18 -5.88 -10.05
CA LYS A 223 11.75 -6.09 -11.39
C LYS A 223 12.07 -7.56 -11.66
N HIS A 224 12.59 -8.27 -10.66
CA HIS A 224 12.96 -9.68 -10.81
C HIS A 224 11.78 -10.65 -10.76
N ALA A 225 10.68 -10.26 -10.11
CA ALA A 225 9.47 -11.10 -10.05
C ALA A 225 8.73 -11.14 -11.40
N VAL A 226 8.94 -10.16 -12.27
CA VAL A 226 8.30 -10.07 -13.60
C VAL A 226 9.09 -10.88 -14.64
N THR A 227 8.38 -11.49 -15.59
CA THR A 227 8.98 -12.20 -16.74
C THR A 227 9.74 -11.22 -17.66
N SER A 228 10.51 -11.72 -18.64
CA SER A 228 11.27 -10.86 -19.58
C SER A 228 10.37 -9.91 -20.37
N ASP A 229 9.19 -10.41 -20.76
CA ASP A 229 8.22 -9.74 -21.60
C ASP A 229 7.00 -9.25 -20.79
N GLY A 230 7.08 -9.37 -19.46
CA GLY A 230 6.02 -8.97 -18.55
C GLY A 230 6.03 -7.47 -18.28
N VAL A 231 4.90 -6.98 -17.75
CA VAL A 231 4.65 -5.56 -17.53
C VAL A 231 4.48 -5.24 -16.05
N THR A 232 5.04 -4.11 -15.62
CA THR A 232 4.83 -3.54 -14.29
C THR A 232 3.93 -2.30 -14.35
N VAL A 233 2.89 -2.29 -13.52
CA VAL A 233 1.98 -1.16 -13.35
C VAL A 233 2.10 -0.63 -11.92
N TYR A 234 2.47 0.64 -11.78
CA TYR A 234 2.51 1.33 -10.49
C TYR A 234 1.22 2.11 -10.28
N LEU A 235 0.48 1.84 -9.20
CA LEU A 235 -0.72 2.60 -8.83
C LEU A 235 -0.42 3.50 -7.64
N THR A 236 -0.79 4.78 -7.73
CA THR A 236 -0.63 5.71 -6.62
C THR A 236 -1.68 6.82 -6.63
N ALA A 237 -2.01 7.34 -5.44
CA ALA A 237 -2.75 8.60 -5.32
C ALA A 237 -1.85 9.82 -5.27
N THR A 238 -0.55 9.64 -5.06
CA THR A 238 0.42 10.74 -5.01
C THR A 238 1.68 10.38 -5.81
N SER A 239 2.12 11.28 -6.69
CA SER A 239 3.34 11.07 -7.45
C SER A 239 4.59 11.19 -6.57
N THR A 240 5.54 10.25 -6.69
CA THR A 240 6.86 10.36 -6.06
C THR A 240 7.89 10.93 -7.05
N ASN A 241 8.94 11.56 -6.54
CA ASN A 241 10.01 12.11 -7.39
C ASN A 241 10.70 11.03 -8.24
N ALA A 242 10.81 9.80 -7.73
CA ALA A 242 11.40 8.68 -8.45
C ALA A 242 10.53 8.28 -9.66
N LEU A 243 9.22 8.13 -9.46
CA LEU A 243 8.29 7.75 -10.52
C LEU A 243 8.16 8.85 -11.58
N GLU A 244 8.10 10.12 -11.18
CA GLU A 244 8.09 11.23 -12.14
C GLU A 244 9.38 11.30 -12.97
N LYS A 245 10.53 10.95 -12.40
CA LYS A 245 11.78 10.84 -13.18
C LYS A 245 11.71 9.71 -14.21
N MET A 246 11.16 8.55 -13.85
CA MET A 246 11.00 7.42 -14.78
C MET A 246 10.03 7.78 -15.93
N VAL A 247 8.93 8.48 -15.62
CA VAL A 247 8.01 9.00 -16.64
C VAL A 247 8.73 9.98 -17.58
N LYS A 248 9.48 10.94 -17.04
CA LYS A 248 10.23 11.92 -17.84
C LYS A 248 11.29 11.29 -18.75
N LYS A 249 11.84 10.14 -18.37
CA LYS A 249 12.79 9.37 -19.18
C LYS A 249 12.12 8.49 -20.24
N GLY A 250 10.79 8.40 -20.26
CA GLY A 250 10.05 7.49 -21.12
C GLY A 250 10.08 6.03 -20.66
N GLU A 251 10.56 5.75 -19.44
CA GLU A 251 10.58 4.39 -18.87
C GLU A 251 9.18 3.94 -18.40
N LEU A 252 8.29 4.90 -18.11
CA LEU A 252 6.89 4.67 -17.69
C LEU A 252 5.93 5.52 -18.52
N GLN A 253 4.89 4.89 -19.06
CA GLN A 253 3.73 5.61 -19.60
C GLN A 253 2.81 6.04 -18.45
N LYS A 254 2.49 7.33 -18.38
CA LYS A 254 1.64 7.88 -17.31
C LYS A 254 0.18 7.91 -17.76
N LEU A 255 -0.68 7.25 -17.00
CA LEU A 255 -2.14 7.34 -17.07
C LEU A 255 -2.63 8.14 -15.86
N HIS A 256 -3.55 9.08 -16.06
CA HIS A 256 -3.91 10.06 -15.03
C HIS A 256 -5.43 10.18 -14.85
N LEU A 257 -5.90 10.09 -13.60
CA LEU A 257 -7.30 10.25 -13.24
C LEU A 257 -7.47 11.17 -12.03
N ALA A 258 -7.86 12.43 -12.29
CA ALA A 258 -8.06 13.45 -11.27
C ALA A 258 -9.48 13.48 -10.65
N ARG A 259 -10.37 12.56 -11.04
CA ARG A 259 -11.78 12.58 -10.64
C ARG A 259 -12.15 11.35 -9.80
N ARG A 260 -12.97 11.55 -8.75
CA ARG A 260 -13.59 10.45 -7.98
C ARG A 260 -14.67 9.76 -8.81
N PHE A 261 -14.98 8.50 -8.49
CA PHE A 261 -16.00 7.72 -9.22
C PHE A 261 -17.39 8.38 -9.18
N HIS A 262 -17.72 9.07 -8.08
CA HIS A 262 -18.97 9.82 -7.91
C HIS A 262 -18.88 11.28 -8.35
N ALA A 263 -17.80 11.69 -9.04
CA ALA A 263 -17.69 12.99 -9.68
C ALA A 263 -17.83 14.23 -8.77
N ASN A 264 -17.45 14.15 -7.48
CA ASN A 264 -17.36 15.30 -6.56
C ASN A 264 -15.88 15.64 -6.25
N PRO A 265 -15.57 16.91 -5.90
CA PRO A 265 -14.21 17.33 -5.60
C PRO A 265 -13.67 16.68 -4.33
N LEU A 266 -12.34 16.64 -4.24
CA LEU A 266 -11.64 16.34 -3.00
C LEU A 266 -11.89 17.46 -1.97
N VAL A 267 -12.11 17.08 -0.72
CA VAL A 267 -12.22 18.05 0.38
C VAL A 267 -10.86 18.67 0.65
N VAL A 268 -10.78 20.00 0.52
CA VAL A 268 -9.56 20.76 0.79
C VAL A 268 -9.40 20.96 2.31
N PRO A 269 -8.26 20.57 2.91
CA PRO A 269 -8.05 20.72 4.35
C PRO A 269 -8.00 22.18 4.77
N LYS A 270 -8.62 22.49 5.91
CA LYS A 270 -8.53 23.82 6.53
C LYS A 270 -7.41 23.82 7.58
N PRO A 271 -6.33 24.60 7.39
CA PRO A 271 -5.30 24.75 8.40
C PRO A 271 -5.81 25.58 9.58
N ILE A 272 -5.68 25.04 10.80
CA ILE A 272 -6.08 25.69 12.05
C ILE A 272 -4.85 25.87 12.92
N TRP A 273 -4.57 27.11 13.31
CA TRP A 273 -3.49 27.42 14.24
C TRP A 273 -3.79 26.84 15.62
N GLN A 274 -2.88 26.01 16.12
CA GLN A 274 -2.99 25.36 17.42
C GLN A 274 -1.60 25.06 17.99
N GLU A 275 -1.28 25.72 19.09
CA GLU A 275 -0.06 25.47 19.86
C GLU A 275 -0.33 24.72 21.16
N ASN A 276 0.73 24.26 21.82
CA ASN A 276 0.68 23.79 23.20
C ASN A 276 -0.25 22.58 23.43
N VAL A 277 -0.52 21.74 22.43
CA VAL A 277 -1.34 20.51 22.58
C VAL A 277 -0.74 19.64 23.69
N LEU A 278 0.53 19.26 23.56
CA LEU A 278 1.25 18.46 24.56
C LEU A 278 1.24 19.09 25.96
N LYS A 279 1.52 20.40 26.06
CA LYS A 279 1.54 21.11 27.36
C LYS A 279 0.18 21.10 28.04
N ASN A 280 -0.92 21.22 27.28
CA ASN A 280 -2.26 21.15 27.84
C ASN A 280 -2.64 19.72 28.23
N MET A 281 -2.29 18.74 27.40
CA MET A 281 -2.54 17.32 27.71
C MET A 281 -1.78 16.86 28.97
N ALA A 282 -0.58 17.38 29.22
CA ALA A 282 0.15 17.12 30.46
C ALA A 282 -0.63 17.57 31.71
N LYS A 283 -1.46 18.61 31.57
CA LYS A 283 -2.40 19.10 32.60
C LYS A 283 -3.79 18.48 32.46
N GLN A 284 -3.94 17.42 31.66
CA GLN A 284 -5.19 16.72 31.38
C GLN A 284 -6.27 17.64 30.78
N ARG A 285 -5.88 18.69 30.04
CA ARG A 285 -6.78 19.63 29.40
C ARG A 285 -6.62 19.58 27.88
N LEU A 286 -7.69 19.88 27.16
CA LEU A 286 -7.63 20.16 25.73
C LEU A 286 -7.48 21.66 25.48
N PRO A 287 -6.69 22.08 24.47
CA PRO A 287 -6.71 23.47 24.05
C PRO A 287 -8.11 23.91 23.62
N ARG A 288 -8.48 25.16 23.92
CA ARG A 288 -9.83 25.70 23.69
C ARG A 288 -10.29 25.55 22.23
N THR A 289 -9.43 25.86 21.27
CA THR A 289 -9.74 25.76 19.84
C THR A 289 -10.01 24.31 19.43
N LEU A 290 -9.15 23.37 19.82
CA LEU A 290 -9.35 21.94 19.55
C LEU A 290 -10.65 21.42 20.19
N HIS A 291 -10.89 21.73 21.46
CA HIS A 291 -12.11 21.33 22.15
C HIS A 291 -13.36 21.90 21.47
N HIS A 292 -13.33 23.17 21.04
CA HIS A 292 -14.43 23.80 20.31
C HIS A 292 -14.76 23.08 19.00
N HIS A 293 -13.75 22.78 18.18
CA HIS A 293 -13.95 22.07 16.91
C HIS A 293 -14.48 20.65 17.11
N ILE A 294 -13.93 19.89 18.07
CA ILE A 294 -14.43 18.55 18.36
C ILE A 294 -15.88 18.62 18.85
N LYS A 295 -16.19 19.50 19.81
CA LYS A 295 -17.56 19.66 20.32
C LYS A 295 -18.56 20.03 19.22
N LYS A 296 -18.17 20.92 18.30
CA LYS A 296 -18.98 21.28 17.14
C LYS A 296 -19.19 20.09 16.21
N GLN A 297 -18.14 19.34 15.90
CA GLN A 297 -18.22 18.19 15.02
C GLN A 297 -19.09 17.08 15.63
N ARG A 298 -19.05 16.88 16.95
CA ARG A 298 -19.93 15.91 17.66
C ARG A 298 -21.43 16.18 17.47
N GLN A 299 -21.84 17.42 17.19
CA GLN A 299 -23.24 17.75 16.87
C GLN A 299 -23.73 17.11 15.56
N THR A 300 -22.81 16.64 14.70
CA THR A 300 -23.15 16.03 13.40
C THR A 300 -23.33 14.52 13.47
N ALA A 301 -22.97 13.88 14.58
CA ALA A 301 -22.96 12.42 14.81
C ALA A 301 -22.12 11.58 13.81
N PHE A 302 -21.44 12.19 12.84
CA PHE A 302 -20.58 11.46 11.92
C PHE A 302 -19.32 10.92 12.62
N PRO A 303 -18.81 9.75 12.22
CA PRO A 303 -17.57 9.21 12.78
C PRO A 303 -16.41 10.19 12.59
N LEU A 304 -15.62 10.40 13.65
CA LEU A 304 -14.44 11.29 13.62
C LEU A 304 -13.16 10.49 13.79
N LEU A 305 -12.30 10.54 12.78
CA LEU A 305 -10.95 9.96 12.84
C LEU A 305 -9.94 11.08 13.13
N LEU A 306 -9.22 10.96 14.24
CA LEU A 306 -8.18 11.90 14.65
C LEU A 306 -6.80 11.29 14.44
N PHE A 307 -5.98 11.89 13.59
CA PHE A 307 -4.60 11.48 13.41
C PHE A 307 -3.69 12.18 14.43
N TYR A 308 -2.85 11.41 15.13
CA TYR A 308 -1.81 11.89 16.03
C TYR A 308 -0.44 11.28 15.67
N PRO A 309 0.67 12.04 15.59
CA PRO A 309 1.91 11.53 15.00
C PRO A 309 2.63 10.47 15.86
N ASN A 310 2.57 10.60 17.18
CA ASN A 310 3.27 9.73 18.12
C ASN A 310 2.32 8.76 18.83
N ILE A 311 2.73 7.50 19.00
CA ILE A 311 1.92 6.46 19.64
C ILE A 311 1.61 6.79 21.11
N LYS A 312 2.62 7.17 21.90
CA LYS A 312 2.45 7.42 23.34
C LYS A 312 1.59 8.65 23.59
N GLU A 313 1.86 9.73 22.86
CA GLU A 313 1.11 10.99 22.99
C GLU A 313 -0.32 10.84 22.44
N GLY A 314 -0.50 10.12 21.33
CA GLY A 314 -1.83 9.80 20.78
C GLY A 314 -2.69 8.98 21.76
N GLN A 315 -2.09 8.03 22.48
CA GLN A 315 -2.82 7.29 23.52
C GLN A 315 -3.20 8.18 24.71
N GLN A 316 -2.33 9.11 25.11
CA GLN A 316 -2.65 10.10 26.14
C GLN A 316 -3.74 11.07 25.66
N PHE A 317 -3.71 11.45 24.39
CA PHE A 317 -4.73 12.28 23.76
C PHE A 317 -6.10 11.60 23.77
N ALA A 318 -6.18 10.32 23.39
CA ALA A 318 -7.41 9.54 23.46
C ALA A 318 -8.01 9.53 24.88
N LYS A 319 -7.18 9.26 25.91
CA LYS A 319 -7.60 9.32 27.32
C LYS A 319 -8.06 10.72 27.76
N CYS A 320 -7.45 11.76 27.19
CA CYS A 320 -7.86 13.14 27.47
C CYS A 320 -9.23 13.44 26.83
N LEU A 321 -9.49 12.93 25.62
CA LEU A 321 -10.79 13.04 24.97
C LEU A 321 -11.89 12.32 25.76
N GLU A 322 -11.64 11.11 26.27
CA GLU A 322 -12.59 10.33 27.09
C GLU A 322 -13.09 11.12 28.29
N ARG A 323 -12.24 11.95 28.90
CA ARG A 323 -12.61 12.79 30.04
C ARG A 323 -13.44 14.02 29.65
N HIS A 324 -13.22 14.58 28.46
CA HIS A 324 -13.93 15.79 28.01
C HIS A 324 -15.24 15.45 27.29
N PHE A 325 -15.35 14.22 26.75
CA PHE A 325 -16.50 13.73 26.00
C PHE A 325 -16.92 12.34 26.55
N PRO A 326 -17.42 12.27 27.80
CA PRO A 326 -17.72 10.99 28.46
C PRO A 326 -18.86 10.20 27.81
N ASP A 327 -19.72 10.87 27.03
CA ASP A 327 -20.83 10.24 26.30
C ASP A 327 -20.40 9.61 24.97
N GLU A 328 -19.16 9.85 24.53
CA GLU A 328 -18.62 9.34 23.27
C GLU A 328 -17.84 8.03 23.49
N LYS A 329 -17.93 7.11 22.53
CA LYS A 329 -17.12 5.89 22.53
C LYS A 329 -15.84 6.15 21.74
N ILE A 330 -14.71 6.12 22.44
CA ILE A 330 -13.41 6.55 21.90
C ILE A 330 -12.44 5.38 21.83
N GLY A 331 -11.84 5.17 20.66
CA GLY A 331 -10.82 4.15 20.44
C GLY A 331 -9.43 4.74 20.19
N PHE A 332 -8.39 3.90 20.34
CA PHE A 332 -7.03 4.23 19.91
C PHE A 332 -6.39 3.09 19.11
N VAL A 333 -5.85 3.39 17.94
CA VAL A 333 -5.19 2.41 17.05
C VAL A 333 -3.81 2.88 16.60
N SER A 334 -2.80 2.02 16.74
CA SER A 334 -1.43 2.25 16.28
C SER A 334 -0.83 0.98 15.64
N SER A 335 0.40 1.06 15.15
CA SER A 335 1.13 -0.11 14.65
C SER A 335 1.48 -1.13 15.75
N ARG A 336 1.28 -0.82 17.04
CA ARG A 336 1.50 -1.71 18.18
C ARG A 336 0.19 -2.29 18.75
N THR A 337 -0.95 -1.93 18.18
CA THR A 337 -2.26 -2.40 18.64
C THR A 337 -2.51 -3.81 18.09
N GLU A 338 -2.62 -4.79 18.98
CA GLU A 338 -2.85 -6.20 18.61
C GLU A 338 -4.27 -6.42 18.07
N ASN A 339 -5.30 -5.95 18.79
CA ASN A 339 -6.71 -6.05 18.38
C ASN A 339 -7.14 -4.96 17.38
N ARG A 340 -6.23 -4.56 16.47
CA ARG A 340 -6.46 -3.46 15.50
C ARG A 340 -7.71 -3.69 14.65
N LEU A 341 -7.87 -4.92 14.13
CA LEU A 341 -8.97 -5.25 13.21
C LEU A 341 -10.32 -5.08 13.88
N GLU A 342 -10.46 -5.52 15.14
CA GLU A 342 -11.70 -5.39 15.90
C GLU A 342 -12.08 -3.93 16.12
N LEU A 343 -11.14 -3.07 16.51
CA LEU A 343 -11.38 -1.64 16.69
C LEU A 343 -11.75 -0.93 15.38
N VAL A 344 -11.11 -1.32 14.27
CA VAL A 344 -11.43 -0.81 12.94
C VAL A 344 -12.83 -1.22 12.51
N GLU A 345 -13.25 -2.47 12.76
CA GLU A 345 -14.61 -2.93 12.48
C GLU A 345 -15.65 -2.23 13.37
N ALA A 346 -15.38 -2.08 14.67
CA ALA A 346 -16.25 -1.36 15.60
C ALA A 346 -16.44 0.11 15.18
N PHE A 347 -15.37 0.77 14.74
CA PHE A 347 -15.46 2.12 14.18
C PHE A 347 -16.24 2.16 12.85
N ARG A 348 -16.07 1.16 11.98
CA ARG A 348 -16.85 1.04 10.73
C ARG A 348 -18.34 0.87 11.00
N LYS A 349 -18.70 0.12 12.04
CA LYS A 349 -20.09 -0.07 12.50
C LYS A 349 -20.63 1.08 13.35
N GLN A 350 -19.84 2.14 13.56
CA GLN A 350 -20.17 3.29 14.42
C GLN A 350 -20.42 2.91 15.90
N GLU A 351 -19.96 1.74 16.33
CA GLU A 351 -19.90 1.36 17.75
C GLU A 351 -18.85 2.18 18.49
N ILE A 352 -17.80 2.62 17.78
CA ILE A 352 -16.86 3.65 18.21
C ILE A 352 -17.19 4.91 17.41
N THR A 353 -17.37 6.05 18.09
CA THR A 353 -17.78 7.32 17.46
C THR A 353 -16.60 8.24 17.17
N MET A 354 -15.51 8.11 17.93
CA MET A 354 -14.22 8.77 17.68
C MET A 354 -13.08 7.77 17.72
N LEU A 355 -12.20 7.80 16.72
CA LEU A 355 -11.02 6.95 16.69
C LEU A 355 -9.77 7.81 16.61
N VAL A 356 -8.88 7.68 17.59
CA VAL A 356 -7.54 8.28 17.52
C VAL A 356 -6.60 7.27 16.88
N SER A 357 -5.83 7.68 15.88
CA SER A 357 -4.87 6.80 15.24
C SER A 357 -3.57 7.49 14.87
N THR A 358 -2.49 6.73 14.76
CA THR A 358 -1.28 7.20 14.09
C THR A 358 -1.44 7.13 12.56
N THR A 359 -0.36 7.38 11.81
CA THR A 359 -0.34 7.19 10.35
C THR A 359 -0.62 5.76 9.88
N ILE A 360 -0.86 4.82 10.80
CA ILE A 360 -1.22 3.43 10.46
C ILE A 360 -2.53 3.33 9.66
N LEU A 361 -3.52 4.20 9.94
CA LEU A 361 -4.81 4.20 9.21
C LEU A 361 -4.87 5.24 8.08
N GLU A 362 -3.74 5.83 7.68
CA GLU A 362 -3.71 6.74 6.52
C GLU A 362 -4.08 5.97 5.22
N ARG A 363 -3.82 4.66 5.21
CA ARG A 363 -3.91 3.71 4.09
C ARG A 363 -4.67 2.44 4.51
N GLY A 364 -5.15 1.65 3.54
CA GLY A 364 -5.67 0.30 3.79
C GLY A 364 -6.98 0.10 4.58
N VAL A 365 -7.73 1.17 4.90
CA VAL A 365 -9.06 1.03 5.53
C VAL A 365 -10.09 2.02 5.00
N THR A 366 -11.29 1.57 4.66
CA THR A 366 -12.35 2.44 4.15
C THR A 366 -13.47 2.62 5.19
N PHE A 367 -13.86 3.88 5.46
CA PHE A 367 -14.96 4.26 6.36
C PHE A 367 -15.95 5.17 5.61
N PRO A 368 -17.26 4.93 5.72
CA PRO A 368 -18.27 5.82 5.15
C PRO A 368 -18.44 7.11 5.97
N CYS A 369 -18.83 8.19 5.30
CA CYS A 369 -19.32 9.44 5.93
C CYS A 369 -18.42 10.06 7.00
N LEU A 370 -17.11 9.97 6.82
CA LEU A 370 -16.08 10.30 7.82
C LEU A 370 -15.70 11.80 7.87
N ASP A 371 -15.52 12.33 9.08
CA ASP A 371 -14.77 13.57 9.33
C ASP A 371 -13.35 13.25 9.85
N VAL A 372 -12.37 14.09 9.53
CA VAL A 372 -10.96 13.83 9.83
C VAL A 372 -10.25 15.05 10.37
N PHE A 373 -9.63 14.92 11.54
CA PHE A 373 -8.73 15.93 12.10
C PHE A 373 -7.30 15.41 12.15
N VAL A 374 -6.32 16.20 11.70
CA VAL A 374 -4.89 15.90 11.85
C VAL A 374 -4.33 16.79 12.94
N ILE A 375 -3.96 16.18 14.06
CA ILE A 375 -3.37 16.85 15.20
C ILE A 375 -1.85 16.93 14.99
N GLU A 376 -1.29 18.11 15.27
CA GLU A 376 0.13 18.38 15.01
C GLU A 376 0.54 18.10 13.55
N ALA A 377 -0.24 18.57 12.59
CA ALA A 377 0.01 18.38 11.15
C ALA A 377 1.39 18.89 10.67
N HIS A 378 2.07 19.71 11.48
CA HIS A 378 3.42 20.22 11.24
C HIS A 378 4.53 19.22 11.63
N HIS A 379 4.19 18.14 12.33
CA HIS A 379 5.16 17.16 12.80
C HIS A 379 5.83 16.45 11.62
N ARG A 380 7.15 16.22 11.71
CA ARG A 380 7.99 15.67 10.63
C ARG A 380 7.55 14.30 10.07
N LEU A 381 6.73 13.55 10.82
CA LEU A 381 6.20 12.26 10.37
C LEU A 381 5.08 12.40 9.34
N TYR A 382 4.42 13.57 9.27
CA TYR A 382 3.42 13.85 8.24
C TYR A 382 4.09 14.39 6.99
N THR A 383 4.34 13.49 6.05
CA THR A 383 4.81 13.85 4.71
C THR A 383 3.65 14.43 3.89
N ARG A 384 3.97 15.09 2.77
CA ARG A 384 2.97 15.55 1.78
C ARG A 384 2.04 14.41 1.37
N SER A 385 2.61 13.25 1.03
CA SER A 385 1.85 12.07 0.61
C SER A 385 0.91 11.56 1.71
N ALA A 386 1.40 11.44 2.95
CA ALA A 386 0.58 11.05 4.09
C ALA A 386 -0.62 12.00 4.27
N LEU A 387 -0.39 13.32 4.24
CA LEU A 387 -1.46 14.31 4.39
C LEU A 387 -2.51 14.25 3.27
N VAL A 388 -2.09 14.03 2.01
CA VAL A 388 -3.04 13.87 0.89
C VAL A 388 -3.85 12.58 1.02
N GLN A 389 -3.24 11.48 1.46
CA GLN A 389 -3.96 10.22 1.69
C GLN A 389 -4.97 10.34 2.84
N ILE A 390 -4.57 10.99 3.94
CA ILE A 390 -5.45 11.29 5.07
C ILE A 390 -6.63 12.16 4.62
N ALA A 391 -6.36 13.25 3.88
CA ALA A 391 -7.39 14.11 3.31
C ALA A 391 -8.35 13.34 2.38
N GLY A 392 -7.79 12.39 1.62
CA GLY A 392 -8.52 11.52 0.71
C GLY A 392 -9.54 10.59 1.35
N ARG A 393 -9.53 10.44 2.69
CA ARG A 393 -10.54 9.69 3.44
C ARG A 393 -11.86 10.44 3.56
N VAL A 394 -11.83 11.77 3.48
CA VAL A 394 -13.02 12.63 3.64
C VAL A 394 -13.77 12.79 2.34
N GLY A 395 -15.11 12.74 2.41
CA GLY A 395 -16.01 12.89 1.26
C GLY A 395 -15.97 11.72 0.27
N ARG A 396 -15.43 10.56 0.67
CA ARG A 396 -15.26 9.39 -0.21
C ARG A 396 -16.57 8.62 -0.46
N SER A 397 -17.54 8.75 0.45
CA SER A 397 -18.86 8.10 0.31
C SER A 397 -19.71 8.87 -0.69
N MET A 398 -20.48 8.14 -1.51
CA MET A 398 -21.47 8.75 -2.40
C MET A 398 -22.60 9.42 -1.59
N GLU A 399 -22.96 8.85 -0.44
CA GLU A 399 -23.98 9.37 0.48
C GLU A 399 -23.56 10.71 1.10
N ARG A 400 -22.25 10.89 1.32
CA ARG A 400 -21.67 12.11 1.88
C ARG A 400 -20.37 12.44 1.17
N PRO A 401 -20.44 13.17 0.05
CA PRO A 401 -19.25 13.56 -0.72
C PRO A 401 -18.50 14.74 -0.08
N THR A 402 -19.00 15.27 1.03
CA THR A 402 -18.41 16.33 1.84
C THR A 402 -17.90 15.80 3.18
N GLY A 403 -17.30 16.67 3.99
CA GLY A 403 -16.95 16.37 5.38
C GLY A 403 -16.06 17.44 5.97
N GLU A 404 -15.85 17.39 7.27
CA GLU A 404 -14.92 18.29 7.97
C GLU A 404 -13.51 17.71 7.92
N LEU A 405 -12.56 18.51 7.40
CA LEU A 405 -11.15 18.15 7.30
C LEU A 405 -10.29 19.29 7.84
N LEU A 406 -9.70 19.10 9.02
CA LEU A 406 -8.93 20.14 9.72
C LEU A 406 -7.49 19.68 9.97
N PHE A 407 -6.53 20.55 9.68
CA PHE A 407 -5.12 20.36 10.00
C PHE A 407 -4.71 21.30 11.12
N PHE A 408 -4.60 20.79 12.34
CA PHE A 408 -4.15 21.56 13.51
C PHE A 408 -2.63 21.66 13.51
N HIS A 409 -2.07 22.86 13.52
CA HIS A 409 -0.63 23.07 13.40
C HIS A 409 -0.09 24.23 14.25
N ALA A 410 1.19 24.14 14.65
CA ALA A 410 1.95 25.25 15.23
C ALA A 410 2.87 25.93 14.19
N GLY A 411 2.64 25.66 12.90
CA GLY A 411 3.39 26.27 11.80
C GLY A 411 3.04 25.63 10.46
N LEU A 412 2.94 26.43 9.40
CA LEU A 412 2.67 25.92 8.05
C LEU A 412 3.96 25.39 7.42
N THR A 413 4.15 24.08 7.51
CA THR A 413 5.27 23.39 6.85
C THR A 413 5.09 23.33 5.34
N LYS A 414 6.19 23.07 4.62
CA LYS A 414 6.14 22.80 3.17
C LYS A 414 5.21 21.62 2.84
N ALA A 415 5.20 20.58 3.67
CA ALA A 415 4.33 19.41 3.49
C ALA A 415 2.83 19.78 3.53
N ILE A 416 2.41 20.63 4.48
CA ILE A 416 1.02 21.12 4.58
C ILE A 416 0.66 21.97 3.36
N LYS A 417 1.52 22.92 2.98
CA LYS A 417 1.25 23.81 1.83
C LYS A 417 1.12 23.01 0.53
N GLN A 418 2.06 22.09 0.29
CA GLN A 418 2.08 21.28 -0.92
C GLN A 418 0.95 20.25 -0.98
N SER A 419 0.45 19.75 0.16
CA SER A 419 -0.70 18.83 0.16
C SER A 419 -2.00 19.57 -0.17
N ILE A 420 -2.20 20.77 0.39
CA ILE A 420 -3.34 21.65 0.03
C ILE A 420 -3.30 22.02 -1.45
N GLU A 421 -2.13 22.44 -1.95
CA GLU A 421 -1.93 22.80 -3.36
C GLU A 421 -2.18 21.63 -4.30
N GLU A 422 -1.65 20.44 -4.00
CA GLU A 422 -1.90 19.23 -4.78
C GLU A 422 -3.39 18.87 -4.84
N ILE A 423 -4.11 18.95 -3.72
CA ILE A 423 -5.56 18.67 -3.69
C ILE A 423 -6.32 19.68 -4.55
N LYS A 424 -5.96 20.97 -4.49
CA LYS A 424 -6.56 22.02 -5.33
C LYS A 424 -6.27 21.79 -6.81
N ASP A 425 -5.03 21.44 -7.15
CA ASP A 425 -4.63 21.13 -8.52
C ASP A 425 -5.36 19.91 -9.09
N MET A 426 -5.57 18.88 -8.26
CA MET A 426 -6.36 17.71 -8.63
C MET A 426 -7.83 18.09 -8.85
N ASN A 427 -8.42 18.92 -7.99
CA ASN A 427 -9.78 19.42 -8.20
C ASN A 427 -9.90 20.19 -9.52
N LYS A 428 -8.96 21.09 -9.80
CA LYS A 428 -8.92 21.86 -11.06
C LYS A 428 -8.82 20.93 -12.28
N LYS A 429 -7.94 19.92 -12.23
CA LYS A 429 -7.81 18.91 -13.30
C LYS A 429 -9.04 18.01 -13.42
N GLY A 430 -9.76 17.80 -12.32
CA GLY A 430 -11.02 17.07 -12.29
C GLY A 430 -12.23 17.86 -12.78
N GLY A 431 -12.06 19.16 -13.08
CA GLY A 431 -13.10 20.05 -13.60
C GLY A 431 -13.91 20.78 -12.53
N PHE A 432 -13.34 21.04 -11.35
CA PHE A 432 -13.99 21.73 -10.22
C PHE A 432 -13.38 23.09 -9.87
#